data_AF-W6QVB7-F1
#
_entry.id   AF-W6QVB7-F1
#
_cell.length_a   1.000
_cell.length_b   1.000
_cell.length_c   1.000
_cell.angle_alpha   90.00
_cell.angle_beta   90.00
_cell.angle_gamma   90.00
#
_symmetry.space_group_name_H-M   'P 1'
#
loop_
_entity.id
_entity.type
_entity.pdbx_description
1 polymer ?
#
loop_
_entity_poly.entity_id
_entity_poly.type
_entity_poly.pdbx_seq_one_letter_code
_entity_poly.pdbx_strand_id
1 'polypeptide(L)'
;MIFQYRPDSLDPDQDGARWIAYTDALDSFFLRGQQEGYFRIDITAELLTELFVSLIYGMVDAERRGRAASARSLAVLEQFFLKGAGQPRA
;
A
#
# COMPACT_ATOMS: atom_id res chain seq x y z
N MET A 1 25.28 -2.80 -14.55
CA MET A 1 23.88 -3.29 -14.46
C MET A 1 23.15 -2.70 -15.65
N ILE A 2 22.73 -3.52 -16.63
CA ILE A 2 22.03 -3.04 -17.83
C ILE A 2 20.53 -3.10 -17.52
N PHE A 3 19.89 -1.94 -17.38
CA PHE A 3 18.44 -1.85 -17.31
C PHE A 3 17.88 -2.16 -18.70
N GLN A 4 17.20 -3.29 -18.86
CA GLN A 4 16.45 -3.58 -20.08
C GLN A 4 15.19 -2.71 -20.09
N TYR A 5 15.28 -1.59 -20.80
CA TYR A 5 14.13 -0.74 -21.09
C TYR A 5 13.14 -1.52 -21.96
N ARG A 6 11.90 -1.68 -21.47
CA ARG A 6 10.79 -2.21 -22.28
C ARG A 6 9.90 -1.03 -22.68
N PRO A 7 9.67 -0.79 -23.98
CA PRO A 7 8.91 0.37 -24.44
C PRO A 7 7.44 0.34 -24.00
N ASP A 8 6.89 -0.85 -23.76
CA ASP A 8 5.49 -1.03 -23.35
C ASP A 8 5.25 -0.71 -21.87
N SER A 9 6.32 -0.53 -21.07
CA SER A 9 6.20 -0.18 -19.64
C SER A 9 5.87 1.30 -19.38
N LEU A 10 5.59 2.07 -20.43
CA LEU A 10 5.19 3.47 -20.37
C LEU A 10 3.81 3.69 -21.01
N ASP A 11 3.09 2.61 -21.33
CA ASP A 11 1.73 2.70 -21.85
C ASP A 11 0.79 3.09 -20.68
N PRO A 12 0.29 4.35 -20.64
CA PRO A 12 -0.50 4.85 -19.54
C PRO A 12 -1.81 4.05 -19.35
N ASP A 13 -2.33 3.46 -20.44
CA ASP A 13 -3.56 2.69 -20.42
C ASP A 13 -3.34 1.31 -19.76
N GLN A 14 -2.17 0.69 -19.98
CA GLN A 14 -1.76 -0.53 -19.29
C GLN A 14 -1.37 -0.27 -17.83
N ASP A 15 -0.68 0.84 -17.55
CA ASP A 15 -0.33 1.23 -16.18
C ASP A 15 -1.60 1.55 -15.36
N GLY A 16 -2.57 2.23 -15.96
CA GLY A 16 -3.88 2.49 -15.36
C GLY A 16 -4.67 1.20 -15.08
N ALA A 17 -4.73 0.29 -16.06
CA ALA A 17 -5.41 -1.00 -15.87
C ALA A 17 -4.74 -1.86 -14.78
N ARG A 18 -3.40 -1.86 -14.72
CA ARG A 18 -2.64 -2.55 -13.68
C ARG A 18 -2.85 -1.92 -12.30
N TRP A 19 -2.95 -0.59 -12.24
CA TRP A 19 -3.23 0.14 -11.01
C TRP A 19 -4.61 -0.22 -10.45
N ILE A 20 -5.64 -0.22 -11.30
CA ILE A 20 -7.00 -0.63 -10.93
C ILE A 20 -7.01 -2.06 -10.38
N ALA A 21 -6.38 -3.01 -11.10
CA ALA A 21 -6.31 -4.40 -10.65
C ALA A 21 -5.57 -4.55 -9.30
N TYR A 22 -4.59 -3.69 -9.02
CA TYR A 22 -3.87 -3.68 -7.75
C TYR A 22 -4.73 -3.14 -6.61
N THR A 23 -5.43 -2.03 -6.80
CA THR A 23 -6.33 -1.46 -5.78
C THR A 23 -7.52 -2.37 -5.50
N ASP A 24 -8.12 -2.99 -6.51
CA ASP A 24 -9.21 -3.96 -6.35
C ASP A 24 -8.79 -5.18 -5.51
N ALA A 25 -7.55 -5.64 -5.71
CA ALA A 25 -6.98 -6.73 -4.93
C ALA A 25 -6.75 -6.32 -3.47
N LEU A 26 -6.32 -5.07 -3.21
CA LEU A 26 -6.18 -4.53 -1.87
C LEU A 26 -7.52 -4.37 -1.17
N ASP A 27 -8.55 -3.85 -1.86
CA ASP A 27 -9.90 -3.74 -1.32
C ASP A 27 -10.44 -5.11 -0.89
N SER A 28 -10.29 -6.09 -1.76
CA SER A 28 -10.66 -7.49 -1.48
C SER A 28 -9.87 -8.09 -0.31
N PHE A 29 -8.59 -7.72 -0.17
CA PHE A 29 -7.75 -8.16 0.92
C PHE A 29 -8.20 -7.57 2.27
N PHE A 30 -8.42 -6.26 2.32
CA PHE A 30 -8.87 -5.59 3.54
C PHE A 30 -10.27 -6.02 3.94
N LEU A 31 -11.20 -6.16 2.98
CA LEU A 31 -12.54 -6.66 3.23
C LEU A 31 -12.52 -8.06 3.85
N ARG A 32 -11.69 -8.96 3.33
CA ARG A 32 -11.53 -10.30 3.91
C ARG A 32 -10.99 -10.22 5.34
N GLY A 33 -9.95 -9.40 5.57
CA GLY A 33 -9.39 -9.22 6.91
C GLY A 33 -10.37 -8.59 7.90
N GLN A 34 -11.31 -7.76 7.45
CA GLN A 34 -12.42 -7.24 8.27
C GLN A 34 -13.42 -8.34 8.62
N GLN A 35 -13.82 -9.17 7.65
CA GLN A 35 -14.70 -10.33 7.87
C GLN A 35 -14.10 -11.34 8.86
N GLU A 36 -12.77 -11.48 8.85
CA GLU A 36 -12.02 -12.35 9.75
C GLU A 36 -11.66 -11.67 11.09
N GLY A 37 -11.96 -10.37 11.26
CA GLY A 37 -11.75 -9.62 12.50
C GLY A 37 -10.32 -9.12 12.74
N TYR A 38 -9.45 -9.14 11.73
CA TYR A 38 -8.09 -8.58 11.81
C TYR A 38 -8.06 -7.06 11.68
N PHE A 39 -8.90 -6.50 10.81
CA PHE A 39 -8.99 -5.05 10.58
C PHE A 39 -10.27 -4.47 11.17
N ARG A 40 -10.18 -3.19 11.53
CA ARG A 40 -11.32 -2.44 12.03
C ARG A 40 -12.38 -2.18 10.97
N ILE A 41 -13.64 -2.27 11.38
CA ILE A 41 -14.81 -2.18 10.49
C ILE A 41 -15.41 -0.79 10.39
N ASP A 42 -14.96 0.16 11.24
CA ASP A 42 -15.38 1.56 11.19
C ASP A 42 -14.64 2.38 10.11
N ILE A 43 -13.66 1.77 9.45
CA ILE A 43 -12.97 2.30 8.27
C ILE A 43 -13.30 1.36 7.11
N THR A 44 -13.69 1.88 5.95
CA THR A 44 -13.99 1.02 4.79
C THR A 44 -12.74 0.36 4.23
N ALA A 45 -12.89 -0.78 3.57
CA ALA A 45 -11.78 -1.49 2.93
C ALA A 45 -11.07 -0.61 1.89
N GLU A 46 -11.83 0.14 1.11
CA GLU A 46 -11.35 1.09 0.10
C GLU A 46 -10.51 2.22 0.75
N LEU A 47 -10.93 2.73 1.90
CA LEU A 47 -10.16 3.75 2.61
C LEU A 47 -8.88 3.15 3.23
N LEU A 48 -8.90 1.90 3.69
CA LEU A 48 -7.69 1.19 4.11
C LEU A 48 -6.70 1.03 2.96
N THR A 49 -7.18 0.73 1.76
CA THR A 49 -6.37 0.70 0.52
C THR A 49 -5.71 2.04 0.26
N GLU A 50 -6.48 3.14 0.24
CA GLU A 50 -5.96 4.48 -0.01
C GLU A 50 -4.90 4.89 1.03
N LEU A 51 -5.15 4.60 2.31
CA LEU A 51 -4.20 4.88 3.39
C LEU A 51 -2.91 4.07 3.24
N PHE A 52 -3.03 2.77 2.93
CA PHE A 52 -1.89 1.89 2.74
C PHE A 52 -1.01 2.35 1.58
N VAL A 53 -1.63 2.61 0.43
CA VAL A 53 -0.97 3.11 -0.78
C VAL A 53 -0.30 4.46 -0.52
N SER A 54 -1.00 5.39 0.13
CA SER A 54 -0.47 6.72 0.46
C SER A 54 0.78 6.63 1.34
N LEU A 55 0.80 5.71 2.31
CA LEU A 55 1.96 5.48 3.16
C LEU A 55 3.15 4.94 2.38
N ILE A 56 2.94 4.02 1.43
CA ILE A 56 4.00 3.48 0.58
C ILE A 56 4.60 4.60 -0.27
N TYR A 57 3.78 5.38 -0.97
CA TYR A 57 4.25 6.51 -1.77
C TYR A 57 5.02 7.52 -0.92
N GLY A 58 4.47 7.91 0.22
CA GLY A 58 5.12 8.85 1.14
C GLY A 58 6.47 8.35 1.66
N MET A 59 6.59 7.05 1.91
CA MET A 59 7.85 6.45 2.38
C MET A 59 8.91 6.39 1.26
N VAL A 60 8.53 5.96 0.06
CA VAL A 60 9.44 5.95 -1.11
C VAL A 60 9.94 7.36 -1.41
N ASP A 61 9.06 8.35 -1.37
CA ASP A 61 9.44 9.74 -1.56
C ASP A 61 10.32 10.29 -0.42
N ALA A 62 10.06 9.91 0.84
CA ALA A 62 10.90 10.27 1.97
C ALA A 62 12.32 9.67 1.85
N GLU A 63 12.45 8.43 1.39
CA GLU A 63 13.75 7.78 1.12
C GLU A 63 14.50 8.49 0.01
N ARG A 64 13.83 8.80 -1.12
CA ARG A 64 14.42 9.55 -2.24
C ARG A 64 14.96 10.91 -1.82
N ARG A 65 14.30 11.57 -0.85
CA ARG A 65 14.72 12.85 -0.28
C ARG A 65 15.73 12.72 0.86
N GLY A 66 16.19 11.51 1.19
CA GLY A 66 17.14 11.26 2.29
C GLY A 66 16.57 11.51 3.69
N ARG A 67 15.23 11.55 3.83
CA ARG A 67 14.54 11.77 5.12
C ARG A 67 14.22 10.47 5.85
N ALA A 68 14.36 9.32 5.19
CA ALA A 68 14.14 8.00 5.76
C ALA A 68 15.26 7.03 5.32
N ALA A 69 15.55 6.02 6.15
CA ALA A 69 16.60 5.03 5.91
C ALA A 69 16.00 3.72 5.39
N SER A 70 16.32 3.33 4.14
CA SER A 70 15.60 2.27 3.42
C SER A 70 15.56 0.91 4.11
N ALA A 71 16.60 0.54 4.86
CA ALA A 71 16.66 -0.75 5.54
C ALA A 71 15.64 -0.90 6.68
N ARG A 72 15.07 0.20 7.22
CA ARG A 72 14.14 0.16 8.36
C ARG A 72 12.77 0.77 8.07
N SER A 73 12.66 1.57 7.01
CA SER A 73 11.43 2.25 6.59
C SER A 73 10.24 1.32 6.43
N LEU A 74 10.43 0.16 5.77
CA LEU A 74 9.33 -0.77 5.48
C LEU A 74 8.72 -1.36 6.77
N ALA A 75 9.56 -1.80 7.71
CA ALA A 75 9.10 -2.35 8.98
C ALA A 75 8.41 -1.31 9.86
N VAL A 76 8.82 -0.04 9.77
CA VAL A 76 8.15 1.07 10.49
C VAL A 76 6.79 1.36 9.85
N LEU A 77 6.72 1.44 8.52
CA LEU A 77 5.46 1.64 7.80
C LEU A 77 4.45 0.56 8.15
N GLU A 78 4.85 -0.71 8.08
CA GLU A 78 4.00 -1.86 8.39
C GLU A 78 3.44 -1.75 9.82
N GLN A 79 4.30 -1.48 10.81
CA GLN A 79 3.86 -1.34 12.20
C GLN A 79 2.89 -0.17 12.40
N PHE A 80 3.16 0.99 11.78
CA PHE A 80 2.28 2.15 11.87
C PHE A 80 0.91 1.86 11.26
N PHE A 81 0.90 1.28 10.06
CA PHE A 81 -0.32 0.92 9.37
C PHE A 81 -1.12 -0.12 10.16
N LEU A 82 -0.51 -1.26 10.52
CA LEU A 82 -1.21 -2.34 11.23
C LEU A 82 -1.72 -1.91 12.61
N LYS A 83 -1.03 -1.01 13.32
CA LYS A 83 -1.53 -0.46 14.58
C LYS A 83 -2.75 0.44 14.41
N GLY A 84 -2.84 1.20 13.32
CA GLY A 84 -3.98 2.08 13.04
C GLY A 84 -5.18 1.35 12.42
N ALA A 85 -4.90 0.39 11.55
CA ALA A 85 -5.88 -0.40 10.79
C ALA A 85 -6.39 -1.62 11.56
N GLY A 86 -5.58 -2.16 12.48
CA GLY A 86 -5.92 -3.35 13.24
C GLY A 86 -7.16 -3.16 14.10
N GLN A 87 -7.91 -4.25 14.30
CA GLN A 87 -9.06 -4.26 15.18
C GLN A 87 -8.63 -3.85 16.61
N PRO A 88 -9.32 -2.88 17.25
CA PRO A 88 -9.03 -2.52 18.63
C PRO A 88 -9.16 -3.76 19.52
N ARG A 89 -8.13 -4.02 20.34
CA ARG A 89 -8.28 -5.02 21.41
C ARG A 89 -9.22 -4.44 22.46
N ALA A 90 -10.28 -5.19 22.77
CA ALA A 90 -11.19 -4.89 23.87
C ALA A 90 -10.49 -4.96 25.23
#